data_AF-N1PZB8-F1
#
_entry.id   AF-N1PZB8-F1
#
_cell.length_a   1.000
_cell.length_b   1.000
_cell.length_c   1.000
_cell.angle_alpha   90.00
_cell.angle_beta   90.00
_cell.angle_gamma   90.00
#
_symmetry.space_group_name_H-M   'P 1'
#
loop_
_entity.id
_entity.type
_entity.pdbx_description
1 polymer ?
#
loop_
_entity_poly.entity_id
_entity_poly.type
_entity_poly.pdbx_seq_one_letter_code
_entity_poly.pdbx_strand_id
1 'polypeptide(L)'
;MADLKSKPQIEKALYEERQDISSGRLKEENPLDLSGDFRKFCEACRRGDLRVCQEQISKGVNINARDEYDYTPLILASLCGHYEVAQMLLEQGALCERDTFQGERALYNALNDRLRNLLLQYDYSKSTDPLQPLAAHITSLLTRDIPKTTDITVQTGEAQYELHKFILSARSPYFAQKLAAAPETMHWKSSNAIAAQSFETCIRYLYLGDVSANLGDGKEEQIILTGIDKISRQLEVPEVFEDILASGDRRQTRQRREDGVRKGRDQLDAWFKRNVLQYKVRVDSEKADRVKWDKDNGIFADVLLRADEDPEEDNKPVSRPSSTVRQTETPLNGIPIGHFQNSASRSPSQQREPVHSVLFPAHRAMLLRSEVFATMFASPFREGQDSKHLQIVPVDCSPEVLEIILTFLYTEKADFPLHIALEVLTAADMLFIEKLKQRAALLISTLGNGNASVVEAENARGETITEENLDVYDVLRAGWSTRVHRLEEFAARYIAYRLEQYIDQPEFRDLVKESASRISRREETDTIELIDDIRWYLSERFRLRFEDAGLDEMMDDTENPSDLTEQVSSLKVQEDEGVDVRSGTTPPHEQHNATNTAGSEQLEAQTIIR
;
A
#
# COMPACT_ATOMS: atom_id res chain seq x y z
N MET A 1 15.35 27.53 -23.95
CA MET A 1 15.63 26.86 -25.24
C MET A 1 16.74 25.87 -24.98
N ALA A 2 16.41 24.57 -24.87
CA ALA A 2 17.42 23.53 -24.72
C ALA A 2 18.22 23.44 -26.01
N ASP A 3 19.55 23.39 -25.87
CA ASP A 3 20.50 23.32 -26.97
C ASP A 3 20.33 21.95 -27.66
N LEU A 4 19.63 21.90 -28.78
CA LEU A 4 19.38 20.67 -29.53
C LEU A 4 20.72 20.18 -30.09
N LYS A 5 21.23 19.08 -29.51
CA LYS A 5 22.45 18.42 -29.98
C LYS A 5 22.32 18.08 -31.47
N SER A 6 23.38 18.35 -32.23
CA SER A 6 23.43 17.95 -33.65
C SER A 6 23.47 16.43 -33.79
N LYS A 7 22.95 15.88 -34.91
CA LYS A 7 22.97 14.44 -35.21
C LYS A 7 24.30 13.72 -34.89
N PRO A 8 25.48 14.22 -35.31
CA PRO A 8 26.75 13.55 -34.97
C PRO A 8 27.09 13.59 -33.48
N GLN A 9 26.66 14.62 -32.74
CA GLN A 9 26.82 14.66 -31.28
C GLN A 9 25.91 13.65 -30.58
N ILE A 10 24.70 13.40 -31.12
CA ILE A 10 23.79 12.38 -30.62
C ILE A 10 24.37 10.98 -30.89
N GLU A 11 24.83 10.71 -32.11
CA GLU A 11 25.44 9.42 -32.47
C GLU A 11 26.67 9.10 -31.61
N LYS A 12 27.52 10.10 -31.37
CA LYS A 12 28.68 9.96 -30.49
C LYS A 12 28.27 9.67 -29.04
N ALA A 13 27.30 10.41 -28.51
CA ALA A 13 26.79 10.18 -27.16
C ALA A 13 26.18 8.78 -27.00
N LEU A 14 25.39 8.31 -27.97
CA LEU A 14 24.82 6.95 -27.98
C LEU A 14 25.91 5.86 -28.05
N TYR A 15 26.99 6.11 -28.77
CA TYR A 15 28.12 5.18 -28.84
C TYR A 15 28.87 5.10 -27.50
N GLU A 16 29.17 6.24 -26.88
CA GLU A 16 29.78 6.32 -25.55
C GLU A 16 28.88 5.65 -24.49
N GLU A 17 27.57 5.90 -24.55
CA GLU A 17 26.57 5.27 -23.68
C GLU A 17 26.57 3.74 -23.82
N ARG A 18 26.58 3.19 -25.05
CA ARG A 18 26.67 1.74 -25.28
C ARG A 18 27.97 1.14 -24.75
N GLN A 19 29.07 1.87 -24.81
CA GLN A 19 30.33 1.44 -24.18
C GLN A 19 30.23 1.44 -22.65
N ASP A 20 29.60 2.45 -22.06
CA ASP A 20 29.39 2.51 -20.61
C ASP A 20 28.43 1.42 -20.11
N ILE A 21 27.39 1.09 -20.88
CA ILE A 21 26.48 -0.02 -20.58
C ILE A 21 27.21 -1.36 -20.70
N SER A 22 27.94 -1.59 -21.81
CA SER A 22 28.65 -2.87 -22.01
C SER A 22 29.79 -3.09 -21.01
N SER A 23 30.42 -2.02 -20.52
CA SER A 23 31.42 -2.08 -19.45
C SER A 23 30.83 -2.21 -18.04
N GLY A 24 29.49 -2.15 -17.90
CA GLY A 24 28.78 -2.22 -16.63
C GLY A 24 28.83 -0.93 -15.79
N ARG A 25 29.41 0.15 -16.33
CA ARG A 25 29.48 1.47 -15.66
C ARG A 25 28.10 2.12 -15.57
N LEU A 26 27.26 1.91 -16.58
CA LEU A 26 25.88 2.39 -16.63
C LEU A 26 24.92 1.19 -16.70
N LYS A 27 23.81 1.25 -15.96
CA LYS A 27 22.73 0.27 -16.11
C LYS A 27 21.92 0.58 -17.36
N GLU A 28 21.66 -0.44 -18.16
CA GLU A 28 20.63 -0.33 -19.20
C GLU A 28 19.28 -0.18 -18.50
N GLU A 29 18.63 0.98 -18.65
CA GLU A 29 17.34 1.26 -18.01
C GLU A 29 16.24 0.36 -18.54
N ASN A 30 16.31 0.05 -19.84
CA ASN A 30 15.31 -0.75 -20.55
C ASN A 30 16.00 -1.90 -21.30
N PRO A 31 16.52 -2.91 -20.59
CA PRO A 31 17.19 -4.04 -21.23
C PRO A 31 16.20 -4.84 -22.07
N LEU A 32 16.68 -5.37 -23.20
CA LEU A 32 15.89 -6.30 -24.00
C LEU A 32 15.73 -7.63 -23.27
N ASP A 33 14.50 -7.99 -22.92
CA ASP A 33 14.19 -9.27 -22.29
C ASP A 33 13.32 -10.12 -23.24
N LEU A 34 13.86 -11.27 -23.64
CA LEU A 34 13.20 -12.22 -24.55
C LEU A 34 12.75 -13.50 -23.83
N SER A 35 12.81 -13.52 -22.50
CA SER A 35 12.39 -14.66 -21.69
C SER A 35 10.89 -14.94 -21.84
N GLY A 36 10.52 -16.21 -21.65
CA GLY A 36 9.12 -16.62 -21.68
C GLY A 36 8.29 -15.95 -20.59
N ASP A 37 8.88 -15.77 -19.41
CA ASP A 37 8.23 -15.12 -18.26
C ASP A 37 7.98 -13.63 -18.52
N PHE A 38 8.95 -12.92 -19.12
CA PHE A 38 8.74 -11.51 -19.51
C PHE A 38 7.73 -11.37 -20.64
N ARG A 39 7.72 -12.28 -21.63
CA ARG A 39 6.67 -12.28 -22.67
C ARG A 39 5.28 -12.47 -22.06
N LYS A 40 5.14 -13.39 -21.10
CA LYS A 40 3.90 -13.61 -20.35
C LYS A 40 3.49 -12.34 -19.59
N PHE A 41 4.46 -11.65 -18.98
CA PHE A 41 4.22 -10.38 -18.27
C PHE A 41 3.75 -9.27 -19.22
N CYS A 42 4.41 -9.10 -20.38
CA CYS A 42 4.00 -8.14 -21.40
C CYS A 42 2.59 -8.42 -21.93
N GLU A 43 2.26 -9.69 -22.19
CA GLU A 43 0.92 -10.07 -22.63
C GLU A 43 -0.14 -9.80 -21.56
N ALA A 44 0.18 -10.05 -20.29
CA ALA A 44 -0.69 -9.68 -19.17
C ALA A 44 -0.92 -8.15 -19.12
N CYS A 45 0.13 -7.36 -19.35
CA CYS A 45 0.00 -5.89 -19.41
C CYS A 45 -0.87 -5.42 -20.58
N ARG A 46 -0.81 -6.08 -21.75
CA ARG A 46 -1.67 -5.77 -22.91
C ARG A 46 -3.12 -6.12 -22.66
N ARG A 47 -3.39 -7.19 -21.91
CA ARG A 47 -4.75 -7.65 -21.58
C ARG A 47 -5.37 -6.96 -20.38
N GLY A 48 -4.57 -6.26 -19.57
CA GLY A 48 -5.02 -5.69 -18.30
C GLY A 48 -5.10 -6.73 -17.18
N ASP A 49 -4.42 -7.87 -17.32
CA ASP A 49 -4.45 -8.97 -16.34
C ASP A 49 -3.53 -8.65 -15.15
N LEU A 50 -4.06 -7.85 -14.23
CA LEU A 50 -3.36 -7.37 -13.06
C LEU A 50 -2.83 -8.49 -12.17
N ARG A 51 -3.55 -9.62 -12.06
CA ARG A 51 -3.14 -10.77 -11.24
C ARG A 51 -1.87 -11.39 -11.80
N VAL A 52 -1.87 -11.74 -13.09
CA VAL A 52 -0.69 -12.34 -13.73
C VAL A 52 0.48 -11.35 -13.69
N CYS A 53 0.22 -10.06 -13.83
CA CYS A 53 1.24 -9.03 -13.66
C CYS A 53 1.90 -9.09 -12.27
N GLN A 54 1.12 -9.13 -11.19
CA GLN A 54 1.67 -9.23 -9.83
C GLN A 54 2.39 -10.55 -9.56
N GLU A 55 1.87 -11.66 -10.06
CA GLU A 55 2.55 -12.96 -9.96
C GLU A 55 3.93 -12.92 -10.65
N GLN A 56 4.03 -12.31 -11.84
CA GLN A 56 5.32 -12.17 -12.53
C GLN A 56 6.27 -11.19 -11.82
N ILE A 57 5.75 -10.08 -11.27
CA ILE A 57 6.53 -9.13 -10.47
C ILE A 57 7.10 -9.85 -9.23
N SER A 58 6.30 -10.67 -8.56
CA SER A 58 6.71 -11.46 -7.40
C SER A 58 7.79 -12.49 -7.74
N LYS A 59 7.81 -12.99 -8.99
CA LYS A 59 8.89 -13.85 -9.52
C LYS A 59 10.16 -13.09 -9.89
N GLY A 60 10.16 -11.75 -9.79
CA GLY A 60 11.32 -10.91 -10.04
C GLY A 60 11.50 -10.49 -11.51
N VAL A 61 10.42 -10.47 -12.30
CA VAL A 61 10.47 -9.94 -13.67
C VAL A 61 10.87 -8.46 -13.66
N ASN A 62 11.76 -8.06 -14.58
CA ASN A 62 12.19 -6.66 -14.68
C ASN A 62 11.08 -5.80 -15.30
N ILE A 63 10.46 -4.96 -14.46
CA ILE A 63 9.35 -4.07 -14.83
C ILE A 63 9.72 -3.06 -15.92
N ASN A 64 11.01 -2.69 -16.00
CA ASN A 64 11.50 -1.68 -16.94
C ASN A 64 12.14 -2.28 -18.20
N ALA A 65 12.19 -3.61 -18.34
CA ALA A 65 12.69 -4.22 -19.57
C ALA A 65 11.80 -3.90 -20.78
N ARG A 66 12.34 -4.11 -21.98
CA ARG A 66 11.62 -3.94 -23.25
C ARG A 66 11.45 -5.26 -23.99
N ASP A 67 10.31 -5.40 -24.68
CA ASP A 67 10.04 -6.53 -25.55
C ASP A 67 10.78 -6.41 -26.90
N GLU A 68 10.58 -7.39 -27.77
CA GLU A 68 11.17 -7.43 -29.12
C GLU A 68 10.76 -6.26 -30.03
N TYR A 69 9.75 -5.48 -29.62
CA TYR A 69 9.22 -4.31 -30.33
C TYR A 69 9.59 -2.98 -29.64
N ASP A 70 10.56 -3.01 -28.72
CA ASP A 70 11.00 -1.88 -27.91
C ASP A 70 9.87 -1.27 -27.05
N TYR A 71 8.86 -2.05 -26.67
CA TYR A 71 7.84 -1.63 -25.72
C TYR A 71 8.18 -2.08 -24.30
N THR A 72 8.14 -1.15 -23.36
CA THR A 72 8.13 -1.48 -21.94
C THR A 72 6.72 -1.90 -21.51
N PRO A 73 6.58 -2.70 -20.44
CA PRO A 73 5.29 -3.06 -19.85
C PRO A 73 4.37 -1.85 -19.59
N LEU A 74 4.95 -0.72 -19.14
CA LEU A 74 4.21 0.51 -18.91
C LEU A 74 3.66 1.11 -20.21
N ILE A 75 4.41 1.06 -21.32
CA ILE A 75 3.92 1.54 -22.61
C ILE A 75 2.80 0.62 -23.12
N LEU A 76 2.91 -0.69 -22.93
CA LEU A 76 1.86 -1.64 -23.31
C LEU A 76 0.55 -1.38 -22.53
N ALA A 77 0.65 -1.24 -21.20
CA ALA A 77 -0.51 -0.90 -20.37
C ALA A 77 -1.10 0.47 -20.77
N SER A 78 -0.25 1.44 -21.08
CA SER A 78 -0.69 2.78 -21.48
C SER A 78 -1.42 2.78 -22.83
N LEU A 79 -0.86 2.07 -23.82
CA LEU A 79 -1.41 1.91 -25.17
C LEU A 79 -2.79 1.23 -25.14
N CYS A 80 -2.93 0.21 -24.29
CA CYS A 80 -4.18 -0.54 -24.14
C CYS A 80 -5.17 0.10 -23.15
N GLY A 81 -4.79 1.19 -22.47
CA GLY A 81 -5.66 1.95 -21.57
C GLY A 81 -5.92 1.33 -20.21
N HIS A 82 -5.10 0.37 -19.78
CA HIS A 82 -5.28 -0.36 -18.52
C HIS A 82 -4.74 0.46 -17.34
N TYR A 83 -5.62 1.29 -16.78
CA TYR A 83 -5.28 2.23 -15.70
C TYR A 83 -4.69 1.53 -14.47
N GLU A 84 -5.32 0.45 -14.02
CA GLU A 84 -4.94 -0.28 -12.80
C GLU A 84 -3.58 -0.96 -12.95
N VAL A 85 -3.30 -1.51 -14.14
CA VAL A 85 -1.99 -2.10 -14.45
C VAL A 85 -0.93 -1.01 -14.53
N ALA A 86 -1.20 0.11 -15.22
CA ALA A 86 -0.25 1.21 -15.29
C ALA A 86 0.05 1.80 -13.90
N GLN A 87 -0.97 1.99 -13.06
CA GLN A 87 -0.81 2.44 -11.68
C GLN A 87 0.05 1.47 -10.87
N MET A 88 -0.26 0.17 -10.91
CA MET A 88 0.53 -0.85 -10.23
C MET A 88 1.99 -0.85 -10.72
N LEU A 89 2.23 -0.75 -12.03
CA LEU A 89 3.58 -0.70 -12.60
C LEU A 89 4.35 0.52 -12.03
N LEU A 90 3.73 1.70 -11.99
CA LEU A 90 4.34 2.92 -11.43
C LEU A 90 4.64 2.78 -9.93
N GLU A 91 3.70 2.25 -9.15
CA GLU A 91 3.86 1.99 -7.71
C GLU A 91 4.98 0.97 -7.43
N GLN A 92 5.21 0.04 -8.37
CA GLN A 92 6.28 -0.95 -8.31
C GLN A 92 7.59 -0.46 -8.95
N GLY A 93 7.67 0.82 -9.34
CA GLY A 93 8.90 1.47 -9.81
C GLY A 93 9.12 1.43 -11.32
N ALA A 94 8.06 1.33 -12.13
CA ALA A 94 8.16 1.53 -13.57
C ALA A 94 8.57 2.97 -13.91
N LEU A 95 9.56 3.15 -14.76
CA LEU A 95 10.11 4.46 -15.12
C LEU A 95 9.19 5.19 -16.10
N CYS A 96 8.69 6.38 -15.70
CA CYS A 96 7.83 7.23 -16.54
C CYS A 96 8.42 8.65 -16.68
N GLU A 97 9.60 8.75 -17.28
CA GLU A 97 10.30 10.02 -17.39
C GLU A 97 9.96 10.77 -18.66
N ARG A 98 9.44 11.98 -18.50
CA ARG A 98 8.99 12.83 -19.60
C ARG A 98 10.09 13.20 -20.60
N ASP A 99 11.34 13.20 -20.16
CA ASP A 99 12.49 13.57 -20.99
C ASP A 99 13.18 12.33 -21.61
N THR A 100 12.59 11.14 -21.46
CA THR A 100 13.11 9.90 -22.03
C THR A 100 12.24 9.41 -23.19
N PHE A 101 12.86 8.71 -24.14
CA PHE A 101 12.14 8.12 -25.27
C PHE A 101 11.01 7.17 -24.82
N GLN A 102 11.21 6.43 -23.71
CA GLN A 102 10.18 5.50 -23.21
C GLN A 102 9.05 6.23 -22.49
N GLY A 103 9.35 7.21 -21.63
CA GLY A 103 8.31 7.97 -20.93
C GLY A 103 7.50 8.89 -21.84
N GLU A 104 8.12 9.51 -22.85
CA GLU A 104 7.39 10.22 -23.91
C GLU A 104 6.43 9.29 -24.66
N ARG A 105 6.86 8.06 -24.98
CA ARG A 105 6.00 7.06 -25.63
C ARG A 105 4.88 6.59 -24.72
N ALA A 106 5.11 6.39 -23.43
CA ALA A 106 4.04 6.05 -22.49
C ALA A 106 2.98 7.15 -22.44
N LEU A 107 3.41 8.41 -22.33
CA LEU A 107 2.51 9.57 -22.35
C LEU A 107 1.80 9.75 -23.69
N TYR A 108 2.51 9.62 -24.81
CA TYR A 108 1.92 9.75 -26.14
C TYR A 108 0.85 8.67 -26.39
N ASN A 109 1.16 7.42 -26.02
CA ASN A 109 0.27 6.28 -26.22
C ASN A 109 -0.80 6.13 -25.14
N ALA A 110 -0.88 7.01 -24.14
CA ALA A 110 -1.94 6.94 -23.13
C ALA A 110 -3.33 7.01 -23.79
N LEU A 111 -4.09 5.92 -23.70
CA LEU A 111 -5.37 5.76 -24.41
C LEU A 111 -6.42 6.80 -23.99
N ASN A 112 -6.40 7.25 -22.73
CA ASN A 112 -7.37 8.19 -22.18
C ASN A 112 -6.70 9.24 -21.25
N ASP A 113 -7.42 10.34 -20.99
CA ASP A 113 -6.92 11.46 -20.19
C ASP A 113 -6.69 11.08 -18.72
N ARG A 114 -7.49 10.15 -18.18
CA ARG A 114 -7.33 9.64 -16.82
C ARG A 114 -5.94 9.01 -16.64
N LEU A 115 -5.54 8.16 -17.57
CA LEU A 115 -4.24 7.51 -17.59
C LEU A 115 -3.11 8.49 -17.88
N ARG A 116 -3.31 9.43 -18.82
CA ARG A 116 -2.35 10.52 -19.07
C ARG A 116 -2.09 11.33 -17.79
N ASN A 117 -3.14 11.67 -17.05
CA ASN A 117 -3.02 12.42 -15.80
C ASN A 117 -2.27 11.62 -14.72
N LEU A 118 -2.51 10.30 -14.63
CA LEU A 118 -1.73 9.41 -13.76
C LEU A 118 -0.23 9.47 -14.12
N LEU A 119 0.14 9.25 -15.38
CA LEU A 119 1.54 9.30 -15.82
C LEU A 119 2.18 10.68 -15.56
N LEU A 120 1.41 11.76 -15.68
CA LEU A 120 1.89 13.11 -15.37
C LEU A 120 2.08 13.34 -13.86
N GLN A 121 1.33 12.69 -12.98
CA GLN A 121 1.51 12.83 -11.53
C GLN A 121 2.84 12.24 -11.05
N TYR A 122 3.37 11.22 -11.74
CA TYR A 122 4.64 10.57 -11.42
C TYR A 122 5.81 11.29 -12.11
N ASP A 123 6.15 12.50 -11.64
CA ASP A 123 7.30 13.29 -12.14
C ASP A 123 8.59 12.96 -11.35
N TYR A 124 9.49 12.21 -11.98
CA TYR A 124 10.80 11.81 -11.44
C TYR A 124 11.85 12.94 -11.46
N SER A 125 11.55 14.10 -12.07
CA SER A 125 12.57 15.11 -12.41
C SER A 125 12.84 16.17 -11.33
N LYS A 126 12.13 16.14 -10.18
CA LYS A 126 12.28 17.15 -9.11
C LYS A 126 12.80 16.54 -7.80
N SER A 127 13.59 17.34 -7.07
CA SER A 127 14.51 17.04 -5.96
C SER A 127 13.97 16.29 -4.73
N THR A 128 12.72 15.88 -4.72
CA THR A 128 12.13 14.94 -3.75
C THR A 128 11.47 13.87 -4.58
N ASP A 129 12.15 12.74 -4.73
CA ASP A 129 11.61 11.57 -5.40
C ASP A 129 10.36 11.10 -4.62
N PRO A 130 9.13 11.28 -5.14
CA PRO A 130 7.91 10.85 -4.45
C PRO A 130 7.86 9.31 -4.24
N LEU A 131 8.77 8.57 -4.88
CA LEU A 131 8.94 7.12 -4.77
C LEU A 131 9.93 6.70 -3.70
N GLN A 132 10.62 7.63 -3.03
CA GLN A 132 11.55 7.33 -1.92
C GLN A 132 11.07 7.98 -0.61
N PRO A 133 9.83 7.73 -0.15
CA PRO A 133 9.30 8.35 1.06
C PRO A 133 10.09 7.95 2.31
N LEU A 134 10.74 6.78 2.35
CA LEU A 134 11.64 6.44 3.45
C LEU A 134 12.85 7.39 3.51
N ALA A 135 13.50 7.65 2.38
CA ALA A 135 14.64 8.56 2.32
C ALA A 135 14.23 10.01 2.66
N ALA A 136 13.06 10.44 2.16
CA ALA A 136 12.49 11.74 2.49
C ALA A 136 12.19 11.87 3.99
N HIS A 137 11.57 10.85 4.59
CA HIS A 137 11.30 10.80 6.03
C HIS A 137 12.60 10.88 6.83
N ILE A 138 13.57 10.01 6.55
CA ILE A 138 14.84 9.98 7.28
C ILE A 138 15.55 11.31 7.16
N THR A 139 15.65 11.89 5.95
CA THR A 139 16.29 13.20 5.75
C THR A 139 15.58 14.30 6.56
N SER A 140 14.25 14.27 6.62
CA SER A 140 13.46 15.26 7.37
C SER A 140 13.75 15.27 8.87
N LEU A 141 14.24 14.15 9.44
CA LEU A 141 14.62 14.06 10.85
C LEU A 141 15.79 14.99 11.22
N LEU A 142 16.59 15.45 10.26
CA LEU A 142 17.69 16.40 10.53
C LEU A 142 17.20 17.80 10.92
N THR A 143 15.98 18.17 10.50
CA THR A 143 15.42 19.51 10.71
C THR A 143 14.13 19.47 11.51
N ARG A 144 13.74 18.30 12.05
CA ARG A 144 12.48 18.14 12.76
C ARG A 144 12.68 18.40 14.24
N ASP A 145 11.99 19.43 14.73
CA ASP A 145 12.07 19.81 16.15
C ASP A 145 11.02 19.09 17.02
N ILE A 146 9.86 18.77 16.44
CA ILE A 146 8.70 18.24 17.19
C ILE A 146 8.11 16.98 16.50
N PRO A 147 7.93 15.87 17.25
CA PRO A 147 8.47 15.64 18.58
C PRO A 147 10.00 15.47 18.55
N LYS A 148 10.68 15.82 19.64
CA LYS A 148 12.13 15.61 19.75
C LYS A 148 12.43 14.11 19.87
N THR A 149 13.14 13.55 18.89
CA THR A 149 13.53 12.13 18.85
C THR A 149 15.03 11.90 18.84
N THR A 150 15.83 12.97 18.89
CA THR A 150 17.30 12.90 18.87
C THR A 150 17.84 12.44 20.23
N ASP A 151 18.88 11.62 20.19
CA ASP A 151 19.46 10.95 21.35
C ASP A 151 20.99 11.11 21.44
N ILE A 152 21.62 11.82 20.50
CA ILE A 152 23.03 12.16 20.53
C ILE A 152 23.31 13.55 19.94
N THR A 153 24.12 14.34 20.65
CA THR A 153 24.63 15.62 20.16
C THR A 153 26.06 15.44 19.63
N VAL A 154 26.27 15.80 18.37
CA VAL A 154 27.58 15.78 17.72
C VAL A 154 28.11 17.20 17.55
N GLN A 155 29.31 17.47 18.06
CA GLN A 155 29.98 18.76 17.93
C GLN A 155 31.18 18.68 16.96
N THR A 156 31.21 19.57 15.96
CA THR A 156 32.33 19.74 15.03
C THR A 156 32.66 21.23 14.92
N GLY A 157 33.84 21.63 15.43
CA GLY A 157 34.19 23.05 15.57
C GLY A 157 33.20 23.78 16.49
N GLU A 158 32.56 24.82 15.95
CA GLU A 158 31.51 25.60 16.64
C GLU A 158 30.08 25.07 16.36
N ALA A 159 29.91 24.19 15.37
CA ALA A 159 28.62 23.64 15.02
C ALA A 159 28.22 22.45 15.91
N GLN A 160 26.93 22.36 16.23
CA GLN A 160 26.31 21.26 16.96
C GLN A 160 25.18 20.66 16.13
N TYR A 161 25.08 19.34 16.14
CA TYR A 161 24.10 18.57 15.39
C TYR A 161 23.38 17.61 16.34
N GLU A 162 22.06 17.67 16.39
CA GLU A 162 21.22 16.73 17.13
C GLU A 162 20.85 15.57 16.20
N LEU A 163 21.30 14.35 16.52
CA LEU A 163 21.25 13.20 15.63
C LEU A 163 20.65 11.96 16.33
N HIS A 164 20.55 10.85 15.58
CA HIS A 164 19.98 9.59 16.03
C HIS A 164 21.05 8.48 16.05
N LYS A 165 21.33 7.90 17.22
CA LYS A 165 22.31 6.81 17.40
C LYS A 165 22.03 5.63 16.50
N PHE A 166 20.77 5.23 16.37
CA PHE A 166 20.40 4.08 15.53
C PHE A 166 20.72 4.30 14.04
N ILE A 167 20.49 5.51 13.51
CA ILE A 167 20.82 5.85 12.12
C ILE A 167 22.34 5.85 11.94
N LEU A 168 23.07 6.50 12.85
CA LEU A 168 24.54 6.52 12.82
C LEU A 168 25.12 5.11 12.91
N SER A 169 24.62 4.29 13.84
CA SER A 169 25.03 2.89 14.01
C SER A 169 24.66 2.01 12.82
N ALA A 170 23.55 2.26 12.13
CA ALA A 170 23.15 1.49 10.96
C ALA A 170 24.00 1.84 9.73
N ARG A 171 24.36 3.12 9.57
CA ARG A 171 24.90 3.68 8.32
C ARG A 171 26.40 3.94 8.36
N SER A 172 27.02 3.97 9.54
CA SER A 172 28.46 4.17 9.72
C SER A 172 29.06 3.05 10.57
N PRO A 173 29.96 2.22 10.01
CA PRO A 173 30.65 1.18 10.77
C PRO A 173 31.42 1.72 11.98
N TYR A 174 32.03 2.90 11.85
CA TYR A 174 32.70 3.60 12.95
C TYR A 174 31.75 3.86 14.12
N PHE A 175 30.57 4.45 13.86
CA PHE A 175 29.58 4.70 14.91
C PHE A 175 28.97 3.40 15.43
N ALA A 176 28.79 2.38 14.60
CA ALA A 176 28.33 1.07 15.03
C ALA A 176 29.26 0.47 16.10
N GLN A 177 30.57 0.46 15.84
CA GLN A 177 31.55 -0.05 16.80
C GLN A 177 31.62 0.82 18.06
N LYS A 178 31.64 2.15 17.89
CA LYS A 178 31.76 3.09 19.00
C LYS A 178 30.56 3.05 19.94
N LEU A 179 29.35 3.07 19.39
CA LEU A 179 28.11 3.07 20.17
C LEU A 179 27.79 1.68 20.73
N ALA A 180 28.26 0.59 20.11
CA ALA A 180 28.20 -0.72 20.73
C ALA A 180 29.11 -0.83 21.97
N ALA A 181 30.26 -0.15 21.97
CA ALA A 181 31.18 -0.13 23.11
C ALA A 181 30.71 0.79 24.26
N ALA A 182 30.01 1.89 23.94
CA ALA A 182 29.50 2.85 24.91
C ALA A 182 28.10 3.39 24.50
N PRO A 183 27.02 2.60 24.68
CA PRO A 183 25.65 2.97 24.28
C PRO A 183 25.12 4.24 24.95
N GLU A 184 25.59 4.53 26.16
CA GLU A 184 25.25 5.70 26.97
C GLU A 184 25.85 7.02 26.43
N THR A 185 26.64 6.97 25.36
CA THR A 185 27.23 8.17 24.75
C THR A 185 26.14 9.12 24.24
N MET A 186 25.98 10.26 24.92
CA MET A 186 25.05 11.33 24.52
C MET A 186 25.74 12.49 23.78
N HIS A 187 27.06 12.59 23.91
CA HIS A 187 27.84 13.68 23.31
C HIS A 187 29.06 13.11 22.60
N TRP A 188 29.27 13.50 21.35
CA TRP A 188 30.46 13.15 20.59
C TRP A 188 31.08 14.43 20.00
N LYS A 189 32.40 14.55 20.09
CA LYS A 189 33.13 15.70 19.55
C LYS A 189 34.17 15.23 18.56
N SER A 190 34.18 15.85 17.38
CA SER A 190 35.25 15.64 16.40
C SER A 190 36.56 16.23 16.90
N SER A 191 37.64 15.46 16.84
CA SER A 191 38.98 15.90 17.25
C SER A 191 39.64 16.87 16.25
N ASN A 192 39.10 16.93 15.02
CA ASN A 192 39.70 17.68 13.91
C ASN A 192 38.89 18.95 13.64
N ALA A 193 39.58 20.07 13.42
CA ALA A 193 38.97 21.29 12.88
C ALA A 193 38.60 21.04 11.42
N ILE A 194 37.34 20.66 11.20
CA ILE A 194 36.75 20.39 9.88
C ILE A 194 35.68 21.46 9.65
N ALA A 195 35.52 21.92 8.40
CA ALA A 195 34.46 22.85 8.03
C ALA A 195 33.09 22.23 8.37
N ALA A 196 32.18 23.03 8.94
CA ALA A 196 30.86 22.57 9.34
C ALA A 196 30.10 21.93 8.16
N GLN A 197 30.18 22.54 6.98
CA GLN A 197 29.55 22.03 5.76
C GLN A 197 30.09 20.66 5.34
N SER A 198 31.39 20.37 5.53
CA SER A 198 31.93 19.04 5.23
C SER A 198 31.30 17.95 6.09
N PHE A 199 31.09 18.25 7.37
CA PHE A 199 30.44 17.33 8.30
C PHE A 199 28.96 17.17 7.98
N GLU A 200 28.26 18.29 7.72
CA GLU A 200 26.85 18.30 7.33
C GLU A 200 26.59 17.45 6.08
N THR A 201 27.45 17.55 5.06
CA THR A 201 27.38 16.75 3.84
C THR A 201 27.44 15.25 4.12
N CYS A 202 28.35 14.80 4.98
CA CYS A 202 28.43 13.39 5.36
C CYS A 202 27.25 12.94 6.22
N ILE A 203 26.76 13.78 7.15
CA ILE A 203 25.55 13.47 7.91
C ILE A 203 24.32 13.34 7.00
N ARG A 204 24.17 14.26 6.04
CA ARG A 204 23.09 14.22 5.07
C ARG A 204 23.10 12.93 4.26
N TYR A 205 24.28 12.44 3.85
CA TYR A 205 24.43 11.13 3.22
C TYR A 205 23.99 9.96 4.12
N LEU A 206 24.41 9.96 5.39
CA LEU A 206 23.99 8.92 6.35
C LEU A 206 22.46 8.89 6.49
N TYR A 207 21.83 10.06 6.43
CA TYR A 207 20.37 10.27 6.48
C TYR A 207 19.66 10.12 5.13
N LEU A 208 20.30 9.53 4.12
CA LEU A 208 19.75 9.27 2.78
C LEU A 208 19.38 10.54 1.99
N GLY A 209 19.87 11.70 2.43
CA GLY A 209 19.65 12.98 1.77
C GLY A 209 20.55 13.16 0.56
N ASP A 210 20.16 14.12 -0.30
CA ASP A 210 20.96 14.49 -1.46
C ASP A 210 22.24 15.20 -1.05
N VAL A 211 23.35 14.75 -1.62
CA VAL A 211 24.70 15.26 -1.38
C VAL A 211 25.20 16.13 -2.54
N SER A 212 24.30 16.46 -3.48
CA SER A 212 24.62 17.30 -4.64
C SER A 212 25.33 18.58 -4.21
N ALA A 213 26.55 18.69 -4.70
CA ALA A 213 27.57 19.62 -4.26
C ALA A 213 27.21 21.07 -4.63
N ASN A 214 26.62 21.82 -3.70
CA ASN A 214 26.76 23.27 -3.68
C ASN A 214 27.89 23.62 -2.70
N LEU A 215 29.12 23.32 -3.09
CA LEU A 215 30.32 23.40 -2.24
C LEU A 215 30.99 24.78 -2.26
N GLY A 216 30.33 25.80 -2.78
CA GLY A 216 30.91 27.13 -3.00
C GLY A 216 31.90 27.14 -4.17
N ASP A 217 32.70 28.21 -4.26
CA ASP A 217 33.61 28.43 -5.39
C ASP A 217 35.09 28.43 -4.96
N GLY A 218 35.94 27.77 -5.74
CA GLY A 218 37.40 27.91 -5.68
C GLY A 218 38.03 27.34 -4.40
N LYS A 219 38.53 28.22 -3.51
CA LYS A 219 39.28 27.78 -2.30
C LYS A 219 38.35 27.18 -1.24
N GLU A 220 37.12 27.67 -1.15
CA GLU A 220 36.13 27.20 -0.18
C GLU A 220 35.73 25.76 -0.49
N GLU A 221 35.40 25.50 -1.76
CA GLU A 221 35.13 24.15 -2.28
C GLU A 221 36.27 23.18 -1.94
N GLN A 222 37.53 23.57 -2.17
CA GLN A 222 38.67 22.72 -1.90
C GLN A 222 38.83 22.39 -0.41
N ILE A 223 38.56 23.35 0.49
CA ILE A 223 38.56 23.12 1.94
C ILE A 223 37.45 22.16 2.31
N ILE A 224 36.25 22.35 1.77
CA ILE A 224 35.09 21.52 2.07
C ILE A 224 35.31 20.08 1.57
N LEU A 225 35.78 19.90 0.33
CA LEU A 225 36.12 18.59 -0.24
C LEU A 225 37.20 17.87 0.58
N THR A 226 38.25 18.58 0.99
CA THR A 226 39.30 18.00 1.85
C THR A 226 38.74 17.60 3.22
N GLY A 227 37.79 18.37 3.76
CA GLY A 227 37.08 18.04 4.99
C GLY A 227 36.19 16.80 4.81
N ILE A 228 35.49 16.68 3.68
CA ILE A 228 34.62 15.55 3.34
C ILE A 228 35.46 14.27 3.24
N ASP A 229 36.57 14.26 2.50
CA ASP A 229 37.45 13.08 2.38
C ASP A 229 37.99 12.61 3.75
N LYS A 230 38.36 13.55 4.62
CA LYS A 230 38.84 13.21 5.97
C LYS A 230 37.75 12.58 6.83
N ILE A 231 36.57 13.20 6.88
CA ILE A 231 35.49 12.73 7.74
C ILE A 231 34.83 11.47 7.17
N SER A 232 34.70 11.33 5.85
CA SER A 232 34.13 10.14 5.20
C SER A 232 34.96 8.90 5.52
N ARG A 233 36.30 9.00 5.49
CA ARG A 233 37.20 7.92 5.92
C ARG A 233 37.09 7.61 7.41
N GLN A 234 36.98 8.63 8.25
CA GLN A 234 36.80 8.45 9.70
C GLN A 234 35.47 7.75 10.02
N LEU A 235 34.41 8.09 9.30
CA LEU A 235 33.09 7.49 9.44
C LEU A 235 32.94 6.15 8.71
N GLU A 236 33.99 5.71 8.01
CA GLU A 236 34.04 4.48 7.20
C GLU A 236 32.95 4.46 6.11
N VAL A 237 32.73 5.61 5.47
CA VAL A 237 31.83 5.80 4.32
C VAL A 237 32.54 6.57 3.20
N PRO A 238 33.65 6.07 2.65
CA PRO A 238 34.43 6.77 1.62
C PRO A 238 33.63 7.07 0.35
N GLU A 239 32.55 6.31 0.09
CA GLU A 239 31.72 6.44 -1.11
C GLU A 239 31.09 7.83 -1.24
N VAL A 240 30.83 8.53 -0.12
CA VAL A 240 30.33 9.92 -0.14
C VAL A 240 31.22 10.83 -0.96
N PHE A 241 32.53 10.68 -0.79
CA PHE A 241 33.50 11.51 -1.48
C PHE A 241 33.59 11.16 -2.97
N GLU A 242 33.50 9.87 -3.29
CA GLU A 242 33.47 9.38 -4.68
C GLU A 242 32.22 9.86 -5.42
N ASP A 243 31.06 9.81 -4.77
CA ASP A 243 29.77 10.26 -5.32
C ASP A 243 29.78 11.76 -5.64
N ILE A 244 30.42 12.57 -4.78
CA ILE A 244 30.55 14.03 -4.97
C ILE A 244 31.53 14.37 -6.10
N LEU A 245 32.69 13.72 -6.13
CA LEU A 245 33.72 14.00 -7.13
C LEU A 245 33.32 13.58 -8.54
N ALA A 246 32.38 12.66 -8.66
CA ALA A 246 32.00 12.12 -9.94
C ALA A 246 31.10 13.08 -10.72
N SER A 247 31.72 14.13 -11.27
CA SER A 247 31.13 14.96 -12.32
C SER A 247 30.90 14.09 -13.56
N GLY A 248 29.65 13.75 -13.85
CA GLY A 248 29.28 12.87 -14.94
C GLY A 248 27.93 13.21 -15.54
N ASP A 249 27.51 12.40 -16.51
CA ASP A 249 26.18 12.46 -17.12
C ASP A 249 25.08 12.38 -16.04
N ARG A 250 23.99 13.14 -16.21
CA ARG A 250 22.89 13.25 -15.25
C ARG A 250 22.36 11.87 -14.83
N ARG A 251 22.36 10.94 -15.78
CA ARG A 251 21.92 9.55 -15.61
C ARG A 251 22.83 8.74 -14.67
N GLN A 252 24.15 8.86 -14.79
CA GLN A 252 25.09 8.17 -13.88
C GLN A 252 24.95 8.69 -12.45
N THR A 253 24.79 10.00 -12.29
CA THR A 253 24.57 10.62 -10.97
C THR A 253 23.29 10.12 -10.33
N ARG A 254 22.20 10.02 -11.09
CA ARG A 254 20.95 9.44 -10.59
C ARG A 254 21.09 7.98 -10.22
N GLN A 255 21.69 7.16 -11.08
CA GLN A 255 21.88 5.74 -10.79
C GLN A 255 22.66 5.52 -9.50
N ARG A 256 23.74 6.29 -9.28
CA ARG A 256 24.51 6.25 -8.02
C ARG A 256 23.67 6.66 -6.83
N ARG A 257 22.85 7.71 -6.96
CA ARG A 257 21.93 8.13 -5.91
C ARG A 257 20.94 7.03 -5.56
N GLU A 258 20.29 6.42 -6.54
CA GLU A 258 19.36 5.31 -6.33
C GLU A 258 20.05 4.11 -5.69
N ASP A 259 21.26 3.76 -6.15
CA ASP A 259 22.05 2.67 -5.59
C ASP A 259 22.50 2.96 -4.15
N GLY A 260 22.87 4.21 -3.85
CA GLY A 260 23.24 4.68 -2.50
C GLY A 260 22.06 4.67 -1.54
N VAL A 261 20.88 5.14 -1.97
CA VAL A 261 19.64 5.09 -1.19
C VAL A 261 19.23 3.63 -0.94
N ARG A 262 19.27 2.77 -1.96
CA ARG A 262 18.97 1.33 -1.82
C ARG A 262 19.92 0.66 -0.82
N LYS A 263 21.24 0.89 -0.94
CA LYS A 263 22.24 0.39 0.01
C LYS A 263 21.96 0.86 1.43
N GLY A 264 21.57 2.13 1.60
CA GLY A 264 21.23 2.66 2.91
C GLY A 264 19.96 2.08 3.53
N ARG A 265 18.94 1.85 2.72
CA ARG A 265 17.74 1.11 3.14
C ARG A 265 18.08 -0.31 3.56
N ASP A 266 18.92 -1.02 2.81
CA ASP A 266 19.31 -2.40 3.14
C ASP A 266 20.17 -2.46 4.43
N GLN A 267 21.00 -1.45 4.68
CA GLN A 267 21.72 -1.31 5.94
C GLN A 267 20.76 -1.08 7.13
N LEU A 268 19.74 -0.24 6.96
CA LEU A 268 18.69 -0.03 7.97
C LEU A 268 17.86 -1.29 8.21
N ASP A 269 17.50 -2.03 7.15
CA ASP A 269 16.80 -3.33 7.23
C ASP A 269 17.63 -4.34 8.04
N ALA A 270 18.91 -4.49 7.70
CA ALA A 270 19.81 -5.39 8.44
C ALA A 270 20.00 -4.96 9.90
N TRP A 271 20.01 -3.65 10.18
CA TRP A 271 20.10 -3.14 11.55
C TRP A 271 18.78 -3.37 12.32
N PHE A 272 17.63 -3.10 11.70
CA PHE A 272 16.30 -3.31 12.26
C PHE A 272 16.07 -4.77 12.67
N LYS A 273 16.37 -5.72 11.77
CA LYS A 273 16.25 -7.17 12.07
C LYS A 273 17.07 -7.58 13.29
N ARG A 274 18.31 -7.10 13.39
CA ARG A 274 19.25 -7.45 14.47
C ARG A 274 18.96 -6.76 15.80
N ASN A 275 18.41 -5.55 15.80
CA ASN A 275 18.30 -4.74 17.02
C ASN A 275 16.85 -4.53 17.49
N VAL A 276 15.86 -4.63 16.59
CA VAL A 276 14.44 -4.50 16.95
C VAL A 276 13.79 -5.88 17.01
N LEU A 277 13.74 -6.60 15.88
CA LEU A 277 13.02 -7.88 15.81
C LEU A 277 13.64 -8.96 16.69
N GLN A 278 14.98 -9.03 16.76
CA GLN A 278 15.67 -9.99 17.62
C GLN A 278 15.46 -9.71 19.13
N TYR A 279 15.15 -8.47 19.50
CA TYR A 279 14.96 -8.05 20.89
C TYR A 279 13.49 -7.94 21.30
N LYS A 280 12.54 -8.35 20.45
CA LYS A 280 11.14 -8.43 20.84
C LYS A 280 10.97 -9.43 21.99
N VAL A 281 10.09 -9.13 22.94
CA VAL A 281 9.90 -9.93 24.14
C VAL A 281 8.47 -10.42 24.22
N ARG A 282 8.29 -11.73 24.34
CA ARG A 282 6.98 -12.36 24.61
C ARG A 282 6.76 -12.43 26.11
N VAL A 283 5.61 -11.95 26.57
CA VAL A 283 5.24 -11.86 27.98
C VAL A 283 3.79 -12.25 28.17
N ASP A 284 3.42 -12.73 29.36
CA ASP A 284 2.00 -12.91 29.70
C ASP A 284 1.28 -11.55 29.62
N SER A 285 0.10 -11.49 29.00
CA SER A 285 -0.62 -10.22 28.77
C SER A 285 -0.96 -9.48 30.07
N GLU A 286 -1.20 -10.20 31.18
CA GLU A 286 -1.43 -9.60 32.50
C GLU A 286 -0.20 -8.89 33.08
N LYS A 287 1.00 -9.27 32.62
CA LYS A 287 2.28 -8.73 33.08
C LYS A 287 2.87 -7.71 32.12
N ALA A 288 2.34 -7.59 30.91
CA ALA A 288 2.88 -6.72 29.86
C ALA A 288 3.05 -5.26 30.33
N ASP A 289 2.04 -4.69 30.98
CA ASP A 289 2.09 -3.29 31.45
C ASP A 289 3.07 -3.05 32.61
N ARG A 290 3.60 -4.12 33.22
CA ARG A 290 4.55 -4.07 34.33
C ARG A 290 6.00 -4.18 33.86
N VAL A 291 6.23 -4.45 32.57
CA VAL A 291 7.57 -4.54 32.01
C VAL A 291 8.25 -3.17 32.12
N LYS A 292 9.46 -3.18 32.69
CA LYS A 292 10.29 -1.99 32.84
C LYS A 292 11.53 -2.17 31.98
N TRP A 293 11.64 -1.33 30.97
CA TRP A 293 12.79 -1.30 30.07
C TRP A 293 13.47 0.06 30.21
N ASP A 294 14.76 0.08 30.51
CA ASP A 294 15.48 1.34 30.70
C ASP A 294 15.74 2.08 29.38
N LYS A 295 15.65 3.42 29.40
CA LYS A 295 15.99 4.25 28.23
C LYS A 295 17.43 4.05 27.76
N ASP A 296 18.35 3.78 28.69
CA ASP A 296 19.74 3.45 28.39
C ASP A 296 19.85 1.98 28.00
N ASN A 297 19.51 1.67 26.75
CA ASN A 297 19.58 0.33 26.20
C ASN A 297 20.50 0.27 24.96
N GLY A 298 21.09 -0.90 24.72
CA GLY A 298 22.08 -1.10 23.65
C GLY A 298 21.52 -1.02 22.22
N ILE A 299 20.20 -0.95 22.07
CA ILE A 299 19.49 -0.86 20.79
C ILE A 299 18.87 0.52 20.56
N PHE A 300 19.10 1.48 21.45
CA PHE A 300 18.63 2.87 21.35
C PHE A 300 17.10 3.02 21.19
N ALA A 301 16.33 2.03 21.64
CA ALA A 301 14.88 2.09 21.63
C ALA A 301 14.40 3.13 22.65
N ASP A 302 13.40 3.92 22.27
CA ASP A 302 12.81 4.99 23.08
C ASP A 302 11.31 4.78 23.35
N VAL A 303 10.74 3.70 22.83
CA VAL A 303 9.34 3.27 23.04
C VAL A 303 9.18 1.76 22.87
N LEU A 304 8.18 1.17 23.51
CA LEU A 304 7.75 -0.21 23.31
C LEU A 304 6.37 -0.23 22.66
N LEU A 305 6.21 -0.97 21.56
CA LEU A 305 4.88 -1.28 21.01
C LEU A 305 4.42 -2.63 21.52
N ARG A 306 3.16 -2.74 21.92
CA ARG A 306 2.55 -3.98 22.40
C ARG A 306 1.51 -4.46 21.40
N ALA A 307 1.63 -5.69 20.95
CA ALA A 307 0.58 -6.43 20.25
C ALA A 307 0.18 -7.62 21.10
N ASP A 308 -1.12 -7.90 21.17
CA ASP A 308 -1.67 -9.02 21.94
C ASP A 308 -1.96 -10.17 20.98
N GLU A 309 -1.60 -11.40 21.36
CA GLU A 309 -1.99 -12.58 20.61
C GLU A 309 -3.48 -12.82 20.83
N ASP A 310 -4.17 -13.20 19.75
CA ASP A 310 -5.54 -13.67 19.90
C ASP A 310 -5.54 -14.94 20.76
N PRO A 311 -6.48 -15.08 21.70
CA PRO A 311 -6.63 -16.33 22.41
C PRO A 311 -6.95 -17.39 21.37
N GLU A 312 -6.08 -18.41 21.23
CA GLU A 312 -6.34 -19.53 20.33
C GLU A 312 -7.77 -20.02 20.59
N GLU A 313 -8.67 -19.81 19.63
CA GLU A 313 -9.91 -20.55 19.62
C GLU A 313 -9.50 -21.99 19.37
N ASP A 314 -9.43 -22.77 20.46
CA ASP A 314 -9.20 -24.21 20.44
C ASP A 314 -9.69 -24.79 19.11
N ASN A 315 -8.79 -25.49 18.39
CA ASN A 315 -9.11 -26.41 17.30
C ASN A 315 -10.24 -27.36 17.72
N LYS A 316 -11.49 -26.88 17.64
CA LYS A 316 -12.68 -27.69 17.78
C LYS A 316 -13.00 -28.18 16.38
N PRO A 317 -13.18 -29.50 16.18
CA PRO A 317 -13.71 -29.97 14.91
C PRO A 317 -15.05 -29.27 14.67
N VAL A 318 -15.15 -28.66 13.49
CA VAL A 318 -16.32 -27.92 12.98
C VAL A 318 -17.62 -28.61 13.41
N SER A 319 -18.28 -28.05 14.41
CA SER A 319 -19.65 -28.40 14.77
C SER A 319 -20.47 -27.13 14.63
N ARG A 320 -21.20 -27.10 13.52
CA ARG A 320 -22.23 -26.15 13.04
C ARG A 320 -22.67 -25.08 14.06
N PRO A 321 -22.72 -23.79 13.68
CA PRO A 321 -23.23 -22.76 14.58
C PRO A 321 -24.75 -22.94 14.75
N SER A 322 -25.18 -23.23 15.97
CA SER A 322 -26.59 -23.16 16.36
C SER A 322 -26.96 -21.72 16.67
N SER A 323 -27.85 -21.16 15.87
CA SER A 323 -28.51 -19.88 16.10
C SER A 323 -29.30 -19.89 17.42
N THR A 324 -29.01 -18.95 18.30
CA THR A 324 -29.96 -18.56 19.36
C THR A 324 -29.99 -17.04 19.49
N VAL A 325 -31.04 -16.48 18.90
CA VAL A 325 -31.45 -15.08 18.95
C VAL A 325 -31.74 -14.68 20.41
N ARG A 326 -31.18 -13.56 20.88
CA ARG A 326 -31.66 -12.87 22.08
C ARG A 326 -32.52 -11.69 21.67
N GLN A 327 -33.83 -11.81 21.88
CA GLN A 327 -34.75 -10.68 21.90
C GLN A 327 -34.66 -9.97 23.25
N THR A 328 -34.56 -8.65 23.26
CA THR A 328 -35.02 -7.82 24.38
C THR A 328 -35.66 -6.55 23.83
N GLU A 329 -36.93 -6.35 24.19
CA GLU A 329 -37.73 -5.16 23.93
C GLU A 329 -37.47 -4.08 25.00
N THR A 330 -37.62 -2.80 24.59
CA THR A 330 -37.83 -1.54 25.36
C THR A 330 -36.63 -0.66 25.77
N PRO A 331 -36.84 0.69 25.83
CA PRO A 331 -35.86 1.68 25.36
C PRO A 331 -35.28 2.58 26.46
N LEU A 332 -34.16 3.28 26.20
CA LEU A 332 -33.93 4.69 26.59
C LEU A 332 -32.53 5.21 26.22
N ASN A 333 -32.52 6.46 25.79
CA ASN A 333 -31.38 7.33 25.49
C ASN A 333 -30.19 7.24 26.46
N GLY A 334 -28.99 7.14 25.89
CA GLY A 334 -27.72 7.40 26.56
C GLY A 334 -26.57 7.36 25.55
N ILE A 335 -25.81 8.46 25.45
CA ILE A 335 -24.62 8.60 24.60
C ILE A 335 -23.58 7.52 24.96
N PRO A 336 -23.03 6.72 24.03
CA PRO A 336 -22.04 5.71 24.40
C PRO A 336 -20.62 6.30 24.32
N ILE A 337 -20.02 6.52 25.49
CA ILE A 337 -18.57 6.60 25.71
C ILE A 337 -18.19 5.36 26.53
N GLY A 338 -17.25 4.55 26.00
CA GLY A 338 -16.37 3.68 26.80
C GLY A 338 -16.67 2.17 26.85
N HIS A 339 -15.62 1.41 26.48
CA HIS A 339 -15.16 0.15 27.09
C HIS A 339 -16.20 -0.98 27.32
N PHE A 340 -16.15 -2.01 26.47
CA PHE A 340 -16.81 -3.30 26.73
C PHE A 340 -15.78 -4.39 27.06
N GLN A 341 -15.49 -4.56 28.35
CA GLN A 341 -15.09 -5.86 28.88
C GLN A 341 -16.36 -6.68 29.11
N ASN A 342 -16.65 -7.61 28.20
CA ASN A 342 -17.76 -8.55 28.34
C ASN A 342 -17.47 -9.56 29.46
N SER A 343 -17.94 -9.26 30.67
CA SER A 343 -17.98 -10.18 31.80
C SER A 343 -19.24 -11.05 31.74
N ALA A 344 -19.22 -12.05 30.85
CA ALA A 344 -20.16 -13.17 30.94
C ALA A 344 -19.61 -14.20 31.94
N SER A 345 -20.31 -14.39 33.06
CA SER A 345 -20.08 -15.47 34.03
C SER A 345 -20.04 -16.83 33.33
N ARG A 346 -18.87 -17.48 33.30
CA ARG A 346 -18.66 -18.82 32.71
C ARG A 346 -17.86 -19.71 33.66
N SER A 347 -18.16 -21.01 33.59
CA SER A 347 -17.79 -22.09 34.53
C SER A 347 -16.28 -22.18 34.88
N PRO A 348 -15.92 -22.59 36.11
CA PRO A 348 -14.57 -22.42 36.67
C PRO A 348 -13.56 -23.54 36.34
N SER A 349 -13.76 -24.33 35.27
CA SER A 349 -13.02 -25.60 35.09
C SER A 349 -12.27 -25.79 33.77
N GLN A 350 -11.92 -24.72 33.06
CA GLN A 350 -10.91 -24.80 32.00
C GLN A 350 -9.76 -23.87 32.35
N GLN A 351 -8.57 -24.45 32.58
CA GLN A 351 -7.33 -23.69 32.66
C GLN A 351 -7.13 -23.05 31.29
N ARG A 352 -7.41 -21.74 31.19
CA ARG A 352 -7.08 -20.96 29.99
C ARG A 352 -5.56 -21.01 29.82
N GLU A 353 -5.10 -21.34 28.63
CA GLU A 353 -3.72 -21.01 28.28
C GLU A 353 -3.53 -19.50 28.44
N PRO A 354 -2.39 -19.06 28.98
CA PRO A 354 -2.15 -17.63 29.17
C PRO A 354 -2.13 -16.94 27.80
N VAL A 355 -2.94 -15.90 27.63
CA VAL A 355 -2.82 -14.99 26.48
C VAL A 355 -1.46 -14.31 26.59
N HIS A 356 -0.70 -14.30 25.50
CA HIS A 356 0.61 -13.67 25.47
C HIS A 356 0.53 -12.35 24.71
N SER A 357 1.37 -11.42 25.11
CA SER A 357 1.63 -10.17 24.40
C SER A 357 3.07 -10.17 23.93
N VAL A 358 3.31 -9.54 22.78
CA VAL A 358 4.66 -9.31 22.27
C VAL A 358 4.96 -7.82 22.35
N LEU A 359 6.07 -7.50 23.02
CA LEU A 359 6.61 -6.16 23.15
C LEU A 359 7.75 -5.95 22.14
N PHE A 360 7.60 -4.96 21.27
CA PHE A 360 8.56 -4.60 20.25
C PHE A 360 9.29 -3.30 20.65
N PRO A 361 10.61 -3.34 20.92
CA PRO A 361 11.39 -2.12 21.13
C PRO A 361 11.52 -1.35 19.82
N ALA A 362 11.00 -0.13 19.77
CA ALA A 362 10.96 0.69 18.56
C ALA A 362 11.56 2.06 18.80
N HIS A 363 11.63 2.83 17.72
CA HIS A 363 12.20 4.18 17.70
C HIS A 363 11.11 5.16 17.28
N ARG A 364 10.78 6.13 18.12
CA ARG A 364 9.76 7.16 17.83
C ARG A 364 10.06 7.81 16.49
N ALA A 365 11.33 8.11 16.21
CA ALA A 365 11.81 8.65 14.94
C ALA A 365 11.29 7.90 13.70
N MET A 366 11.20 6.56 13.76
CA MET A 366 10.69 5.75 12.65
C MET A 366 9.16 5.64 12.67
N LEU A 367 8.55 5.60 13.86
CA LEU A 367 7.11 5.57 14.03
C LEU A 367 6.41 6.84 13.54
N LEU A 368 7.09 7.99 13.50
CA LEU A 368 6.56 9.26 12.97
C LEU A 368 6.10 9.20 11.50
N ARG A 369 6.39 8.11 10.78
CA ARG A 369 5.83 7.84 9.45
C ARG A 369 4.33 7.50 9.49
N SER A 370 3.78 7.22 10.66
CA SER A 370 2.34 7.16 10.94
C SER A 370 1.88 8.48 11.53
N GLU A 371 0.81 9.04 11.00
CA GLU A 371 0.22 10.28 11.52
C GLU A 371 -0.30 10.12 12.95
N VAL A 372 -0.83 8.94 13.28
CA VAL A 372 -1.29 8.60 14.64
C VAL A 372 -0.14 8.66 15.64
N PHE A 373 1.01 8.05 15.32
CA PHE A 373 2.17 8.15 16.21
C PHE A 373 2.77 9.56 16.25
N ALA A 374 2.80 10.26 15.11
CA ALA A 374 3.29 11.63 15.06
C ALA A 374 2.48 12.58 15.96
N THR A 375 1.15 12.48 15.91
CA THR A 375 0.24 13.26 16.76
C THR A 375 0.34 12.82 18.22
N MET A 376 0.37 11.51 18.50
CA MET A 376 0.53 10.96 19.84
C MET A 376 1.80 11.45 20.52
N PHE A 377 2.95 11.41 19.83
CA PHE A 377 4.24 11.77 20.42
C PHE A 377 4.47 13.28 20.53
N ALA A 378 3.79 14.09 19.71
CA ALA A 378 3.78 15.54 19.85
C ALA A 378 2.81 16.04 20.95
N SER A 379 1.90 15.17 21.40
CA SER A 379 0.89 15.52 22.38
C SER A 379 1.46 15.65 23.80
N PRO A 380 0.76 16.35 24.71
CA PRO A 380 1.13 16.40 26.13
C PRO A 380 0.75 15.13 26.90
N PHE A 381 0.21 14.09 26.24
CA PHE A 381 -0.19 12.84 26.90
C PHE A 381 1.02 12.00 27.33
N ARG A 382 0.76 10.94 28.10
CA ARG A 382 1.79 10.10 28.75
C ARG A 382 2.82 9.57 27.76
N GLU A 383 2.37 9.20 26.57
CA GLU A 383 3.16 8.65 25.47
C GLU A 383 4.11 9.70 24.85
N GLY A 384 3.75 10.98 24.96
CA GLY A 384 4.56 12.12 24.55
C GLY A 384 5.65 12.49 25.56
N GLN A 385 5.46 12.15 26.83
CA GLN A 385 6.28 12.60 27.95
C GLN A 385 7.49 11.71 28.24
N ASP A 386 8.56 12.35 28.72
CA ASP A 386 9.73 11.64 29.21
C ASP A 386 9.47 10.88 30.50
N SER A 387 9.95 9.65 30.56
CA SER A 387 9.94 8.84 31.76
C SER A 387 11.22 8.01 31.89
N LYS A 388 11.41 7.40 33.06
CA LYS A 388 12.60 6.59 33.36
C LYS A 388 12.69 5.33 32.51
N HIS A 389 11.55 4.70 32.24
CA HIS A 389 11.45 3.47 31.48
C HIS A 389 10.71 3.73 30.17
N LEU A 390 10.94 2.90 29.14
CA LEU A 390 10.24 3.03 27.86
C LEU A 390 8.72 2.97 28.06
N GLN A 391 8.00 3.88 27.42
CA GLN A 391 6.54 3.88 27.43
C GLN A 391 6.04 2.70 26.57
N ILE A 392 5.03 2.00 27.07
CA ILE A 392 4.37 0.91 26.34
C ILE A 392 3.13 1.48 25.66
N VAL A 393 3.08 1.34 24.34
CA VAL A 393 1.96 1.78 23.50
C VAL A 393 1.28 0.54 22.92
N PRO A 394 0.04 0.22 23.33
CA PRO A 394 -0.71 -0.88 22.73
C PRO A 394 -1.15 -0.54 21.31
N VAL A 395 -1.05 -1.53 20.43
CA VAL A 395 -1.53 -1.49 19.05
C VAL A 395 -2.51 -2.64 18.88
N ASP A 396 -3.71 -2.32 18.42
CA ASP A 396 -4.81 -3.29 18.25
C ASP A 396 -4.61 -4.10 16.97
N CYS A 397 -3.66 -5.04 17.01
CA CYS A 397 -3.40 -6.01 15.96
C CYS A 397 -2.62 -7.22 16.50
N SER A 398 -2.58 -8.29 15.71
CA SER A 398 -1.77 -9.46 16.00
C SER A 398 -0.25 -9.13 15.94
N PRO A 399 0.60 -9.87 16.68
CA PRO A 399 2.05 -9.63 16.65
C PRO A 399 2.69 -9.78 15.27
N GLU A 400 2.14 -10.65 14.42
CA GLU A 400 2.62 -10.83 13.04
C GLU A 400 2.32 -9.59 12.19
N VAL A 401 1.12 -9.02 12.31
CA VAL A 401 0.74 -7.75 11.64
C VAL A 401 1.61 -6.60 12.13
N LEU A 402 1.88 -6.50 13.44
CA LEU A 402 2.75 -5.46 13.97
C LEU A 402 4.19 -5.58 13.43
N GLU A 403 4.70 -6.80 13.23
CA GLU A 403 6.00 -7.03 12.61
C GLU A 403 6.02 -6.59 11.13
N ILE A 404 4.96 -6.84 10.37
CA ILE A 404 4.80 -6.35 8.98
C ILE A 404 4.78 -4.82 8.96
N ILE A 405 3.99 -4.19 9.84
CA ILE A 405 3.92 -2.73 9.97
C ILE A 405 5.29 -2.15 10.29
N LEU A 406 5.99 -2.68 11.30
CA LEU A 406 7.32 -2.20 11.67
C LEU A 406 8.31 -2.40 10.53
N THR A 407 8.29 -3.55 9.84
CA THR A 407 9.13 -3.78 8.67
C THR A 407 8.88 -2.72 7.59
N PHE A 408 7.63 -2.37 7.33
CA PHE A 408 7.29 -1.30 6.40
C PHE A 408 7.77 0.09 6.87
N LEU A 409 7.58 0.42 8.15
CA LEU A 409 8.03 1.69 8.73
C LEU A 409 9.55 1.85 8.71
N TYR A 410 10.32 0.78 8.87
CA TYR A 410 11.78 0.82 8.87
C TYR A 410 12.41 0.71 7.47
N THR A 411 11.76 -0.02 6.56
CA THR A 411 12.42 -0.46 5.31
C THR A 411 11.61 -0.19 4.04
N GLU A 412 10.34 0.22 4.18
CA GLU A 412 9.38 0.37 3.07
C GLU A 412 9.07 -0.93 2.30
N LYS A 413 9.62 -2.07 2.75
CA LYS A 413 9.26 -3.41 2.28
C LYS A 413 8.02 -3.87 3.03
N ALA A 414 7.07 -4.47 2.32
CA ALA A 414 5.86 -5.04 2.91
C ALA A 414 5.41 -6.19 2.02
N ASP A 415 6.00 -7.36 2.26
CA ASP A 415 5.63 -8.60 1.61
C ASP A 415 4.90 -9.44 2.67
N PHE A 416 3.64 -9.79 2.41
CA PHE A 416 2.82 -10.57 3.33
C PHE A 416 1.82 -11.42 2.54
N PRO A 417 1.43 -12.59 3.09
CA PRO A 417 0.52 -13.52 2.42
C PRO A 417 -0.93 -13.00 2.38
N LEU A 418 -1.77 -13.62 1.55
CA LEU A 418 -3.17 -13.20 1.36
C LEU A 418 -4.00 -13.35 2.64
N HIS A 419 -3.80 -14.42 3.40
CA HIS A 419 -4.61 -14.73 4.59
C HIS A 419 -4.52 -13.65 5.69
N ILE A 420 -3.41 -12.91 5.79
CA ILE A 420 -3.23 -11.84 6.79
C ILE A 420 -3.57 -10.44 6.24
N ALA A 421 -3.89 -10.34 4.94
CA ALA A 421 -4.00 -9.06 4.26
C ALA A 421 -5.14 -8.18 4.80
N LEU A 422 -6.25 -8.77 5.25
CA LEU A 422 -7.37 -8.01 5.86
C LEU A 422 -6.99 -7.38 7.20
N GLU A 423 -6.25 -8.10 8.04
CA GLU A 423 -5.75 -7.53 9.31
C GLU A 423 -4.72 -6.43 9.04
N VAL A 424 -3.81 -6.65 8.09
CA VAL A 424 -2.84 -5.61 7.67
C VAL A 424 -3.55 -4.37 7.14
N LEU A 425 -4.58 -4.53 6.31
CA LEU A 425 -5.39 -3.43 5.80
C LEU A 425 -6.01 -2.63 6.94
N THR A 426 -6.65 -3.31 7.88
CA THR A 426 -7.36 -2.69 9.01
C THR A 426 -6.39 -1.96 9.95
N ALA A 427 -5.27 -2.60 10.29
CA ALA A 427 -4.25 -2.01 11.15
C ALA A 427 -3.52 -0.83 10.47
N ALA A 428 -3.27 -0.91 9.16
CA ALA A 428 -2.69 0.18 8.39
C ALA A 428 -3.64 1.39 8.32
N ASP A 429 -4.94 1.15 8.14
CA ASP A 429 -5.96 2.21 8.20
C ASP A 429 -6.02 2.84 9.59
N MET A 430 -6.07 2.04 10.65
CA MET A 430 -6.06 2.52 12.04
C MET A 430 -4.85 3.40 12.35
N LEU A 431 -3.67 3.04 11.84
CA LEU A 431 -2.42 3.79 12.05
C LEU A 431 -2.17 4.89 11.01
N PHE A 432 -3.10 5.13 10.08
CA PHE A 432 -2.99 6.13 9.01
C PHE A 432 -1.72 5.92 8.15
N ILE A 433 -1.44 4.67 7.78
CA ILE A 433 -0.32 4.26 6.92
C ILE A 433 -0.85 3.97 5.51
N GLU A 434 -1.17 5.03 4.79
CA GLU A 434 -1.90 4.97 3.51
C GLU A 434 -1.25 4.06 2.46
N LYS A 435 0.07 4.13 2.28
CA LYS A 435 0.79 3.27 1.31
C LYS A 435 0.69 1.77 1.65
N LEU A 436 0.67 1.40 2.94
CA LEU A 436 0.54 0.00 3.35
C LEU A 436 -0.91 -0.48 3.18
N LYS A 437 -1.88 0.38 3.53
CA LYS A 437 -3.31 0.17 3.30
C LYS A 437 -3.60 -0.10 1.81
N GLN A 438 -3.08 0.74 0.92
CA GLN A 438 -3.23 0.58 -0.53
C GLN A 438 -2.63 -0.74 -1.04
N ARG A 439 -1.44 -1.13 -0.54
CA ARG A 439 -0.82 -2.41 -0.88
C ARG A 439 -1.67 -3.61 -0.43
N ALA A 440 -2.22 -3.58 0.78
CA ALA A 440 -3.10 -4.63 1.28
C ALA A 440 -4.38 -4.74 0.45
N ALA A 441 -5.04 -3.62 0.17
CA ALA A 441 -6.23 -3.56 -0.67
C ALA A 441 -5.97 -4.09 -2.09
N LEU A 442 -4.83 -3.70 -2.67
CA LEU A 442 -4.40 -4.18 -3.97
C LEU A 442 -4.26 -5.70 -3.95
N LEU A 443 -3.53 -6.25 -2.97
CA LEU A 443 -3.29 -7.69 -2.83
C LEU A 443 -4.60 -8.49 -2.65
N ILE A 444 -5.53 -7.99 -1.84
CA ILE A 444 -6.86 -8.61 -1.63
C ILE A 444 -7.64 -8.63 -2.95
N SER A 445 -7.76 -7.48 -3.62
CA SER A 445 -8.59 -7.36 -4.83
C SER A 445 -8.06 -8.14 -6.04
N THR A 446 -6.79 -8.55 -6.03
CA THR A 446 -6.15 -9.29 -7.12
C THR A 446 -6.05 -10.78 -6.88
N LEU A 447 -5.59 -11.18 -5.69
CA LEU A 447 -5.38 -12.59 -5.35
C LEU A 447 -6.64 -13.22 -4.74
N GLY A 448 -7.50 -12.42 -4.09
CA GLY A 448 -8.77 -12.88 -3.53
C GLY A 448 -9.77 -13.38 -4.58
N ASN A 449 -9.51 -13.19 -5.88
CA ASN A 449 -10.43 -13.61 -6.94
C ASN A 449 -10.45 -15.14 -7.18
N GLY A 450 -9.47 -15.89 -6.62
CA GLY A 450 -9.30 -17.33 -6.90
C GLY A 450 -9.12 -17.61 -8.40
N ASN A 451 -9.02 -18.87 -8.85
CA ASN A 451 -8.81 -19.28 -10.25
C ASN A 451 -9.94 -18.93 -11.25
N ALA A 452 -10.69 -17.84 -11.03
CA ALA A 452 -11.64 -17.29 -11.98
C ALA A 452 -10.91 -16.58 -13.14
N SER A 453 -10.09 -17.33 -13.89
CA SER A 453 -10.06 -17.06 -15.32
C SER A 453 -11.48 -17.31 -15.83
N VAL A 454 -11.95 -16.45 -16.73
CA VAL A 454 -13.24 -16.54 -17.44
C VAL A 454 -13.39 -17.85 -18.26
N VAL A 455 -12.48 -18.82 -18.10
CA VAL A 455 -12.41 -20.10 -18.81
C VAL A 455 -12.71 -21.31 -17.90
N GLU A 456 -13.19 -21.13 -16.66
CA GLU A 456 -13.76 -22.26 -15.90
C GLU A 456 -15.24 -22.51 -16.26
N ALA A 457 -15.51 -22.61 -17.56
CA ALA A 457 -16.51 -23.55 -18.05
C ALA A 457 -15.74 -24.83 -18.41
N GLU A 458 -16.10 -25.96 -17.79
CA GLU A 458 -15.63 -27.31 -18.10
C GLU A 458 -14.25 -27.76 -17.56
N ASN A 459 -14.12 -27.91 -16.23
CA ASN A 459 -13.20 -28.90 -15.69
C ASN A 459 -13.96 -29.93 -14.82
N ALA A 460 -14.32 -31.06 -15.42
CA ALA A 460 -15.05 -32.17 -14.79
C ALA A 460 -14.16 -33.09 -13.90
N ARG A 461 -13.02 -32.60 -13.41
CA ARG A 461 -12.15 -33.34 -12.50
C ARG A 461 -11.76 -32.45 -11.33
N GLY A 462 -12.63 -32.45 -10.32
CA GLY A 462 -12.51 -31.67 -9.10
C GLY A 462 -11.39 -32.14 -8.18
N GLU A 463 -10.16 -31.75 -8.51
CA GLU A 463 -9.06 -31.69 -7.53
C GLU A 463 -8.17 -30.48 -7.87
N THR A 464 -8.42 -29.34 -7.22
CA THR A 464 -7.45 -28.25 -7.08
C THR A 464 -7.27 -27.96 -5.59
N ILE A 465 -6.15 -28.46 -5.05
CA ILE A 465 -5.69 -28.20 -3.69
C ILE A 465 -5.04 -26.81 -3.67
N THR A 466 -5.63 -25.86 -2.94
CA THR A 466 -5.01 -25.07 -1.86
C THR A 466 -5.97 -23.98 -1.41
N GLU A 467 -6.47 -24.12 -0.17
CA GLU A 467 -7.32 -23.18 0.55
C GLU A 467 -6.48 -21.97 1.00
N GLU A 468 -6.64 -20.82 0.34
CA GLU A 468 -6.42 -19.50 0.93
C GLU A 468 -7.54 -18.56 0.45
N ASN A 469 -8.80 -18.98 0.67
CA ASN A 469 -9.96 -18.17 0.29
C ASN A 469 -10.27 -17.17 1.40
N LEU A 470 -10.05 -15.88 1.14
CA LEU A 470 -10.61 -14.81 1.96
C LEU A 470 -12.15 -14.86 1.89
N ASP A 471 -12.82 -14.65 3.02
CA ASP A 471 -14.28 -14.49 3.03
C ASP A 471 -14.66 -13.16 2.37
N VAL A 472 -15.43 -13.22 1.29
CA VAL A 472 -15.90 -12.04 0.55
C VAL A 472 -16.75 -11.12 1.42
N TYR A 473 -17.47 -11.66 2.41
CA TYR A 473 -18.24 -10.86 3.36
C TYR A 473 -17.33 -9.97 4.22
N ASP A 474 -16.22 -10.54 4.70
CA ASP A 474 -15.23 -9.80 5.49
C ASP A 474 -14.49 -8.79 4.62
N VAL A 475 -14.19 -9.13 3.36
CA VAL A 475 -13.59 -8.18 2.41
C VAL A 475 -14.51 -6.98 2.17
N LEU A 476 -15.82 -7.19 1.98
CA LEU A 476 -16.75 -6.10 1.76
C LEU A 476 -16.88 -5.21 3.00
N ARG A 477 -17.04 -5.81 4.18
CA ARG A 477 -17.08 -5.06 5.45
C ARG A 477 -15.79 -4.29 5.70
N ALA A 478 -14.63 -4.86 5.37
CA ALA A 478 -13.35 -4.18 5.43
C ALA A 478 -13.27 -3.01 4.43
N GLY A 479 -13.80 -3.18 3.21
CA GLY A 479 -13.96 -2.12 2.23
C GLY A 479 -14.75 -0.93 2.80
N TRP A 480 -15.89 -1.23 3.43
CA TRP A 480 -16.75 -0.23 4.07
C TRP A 480 -16.11 0.48 5.26
N SER A 481 -15.46 -0.27 6.16
CA SER A 481 -14.86 0.27 7.38
C SER A 481 -13.63 1.14 7.07
N THR A 482 -12.80 0.69 6.13
CA THR A 482 -11.57 1.38 5.73
C THR A 482 -11.80 2.38 4.59
N ARG A 483 -13.03 2.46 4.04
CA ARG A 483 -13.42 3.34 2.91
C ARG A 483 -12.57 3.09 1.68
N VAL A 484 -12.35 1.83 1.34
CA VAL A 484 -11.61 1.41 0.15
C VAL A 484 -12.61 0.90 -0.88
N HIS A 485 -13.08 1.80 -1.74
CA HIS A 485 -14.06 1.50 -2.81
C HIS A 485 -13.64 0.33 -3.70
N ARG A 486 -12.34 0.19 -3.96
CA ARG A 486 -11.80 -0.94 -4.75
C ARG A 486 -12.18 -2.31 -4.18
N LEU A 487 -12.27 -2.43 -2.86
CA LEU A 487 -12.68 -3.69 -2.21
C LEU A 487 -14.19 -3.89 -2.28
N GLU A 488 -14.96 -2.81 -2.25
CA GLU A 488 -16.42 -2.81 -2.43
C GLU A 488 -16.76 -3.31 -3.85
N GLU A 489 -16.18 -2.69 -4.88
CA GLU A 489 -16.29 -3.10 -6.28
C GLU A 489 -15.84 -4.55 -6.49
N PHE A 490 -14.71 -4.94 -5.89
CA PHE A 490 -14.21 -6.30 -5.96
C PHE A 490 -15.20 -7.31 -5.37
N ALA A 491 -15.71 -7.06 -4.16
CA ALA A 491 -16.62 -7.98 -3.48
C ALA A 491 -17.98 -8.04 -4.18
N ALA A 492 -18.53 -6.91 -4.62
CA ALA A 492 -19.78 -6.86 -5.38
C ALA A 492 -19.65 -7.66 -6.69
N ARG A 493 -18.57 -7.48 -7.46
CA ARG A 493 -18.29 -8.26 -8.67
C ARG A 493 -18.11 -9.74 -8.37
N TYR A 494 -17.38 -10.08 -7.30
CA TYR A 494 -17.13 -11.45 -6.88
C TYR A 494 -18.44 -12.18 -6.55
N ILE A 495 -19.33 -11.52 -5.81
CA ILE A 495 -20.67 -12.04 -5.48
C ILE A 495 -21.51 -12.14 -6.75
N ALA A 496 -21.57 -11.11 -7.59
CA ALA A 496 -22.36 -11.11 -8.82
C ALA A 496 -22.02 -12.28 -9.76
N TYR A 497 -20.73 -12.60 -9.89
CA TYR A 497 -20.29 -13.69 -10.77
C TYR A 497 -20.56 -15.08 -10.20
N ARG A 498 -20.85 -15.16 -8.89
CA ARG A 498 -21.15 -16.41 -8.17
C ARG A 498 -22.48 -16.33 -7.42
N LEU A 499 -23.43 -15.51 -7.89
CA LEU A 499 -24.61 -15.12 -7.10
C LEU A 499 -25.42 -16.32 -6.62
N GLU A 500 -25.54 -17.37 -7.44
CA GLU A 500 -26.21 -18.63 -7.11
C GLU A 500 -25.67 -19.29 -5.83
N GLN A 501 -24.39 -19.08 -5.50
CA GLN A 501 -23.77 -19.62 -4.29
C GLN A 501 -24.11 -18.80 -3.03
N TYR A 502 -24.45 -17.53 -3.18
CA TYR A 502 -24.60 -16.55 -2.10
C TYR A 502 -26.04 -16.15 -1.81
N ILE A 503 -26.93 -16.14 -2.80
CA ILE A 503 -28.27 -15.56 -2.70
C ILE A 503 -29.12 -16.19 -1.60
N ASP A 504 -28.98 -17.50 -1.38
CA ASP A 504 -29.72 -18.27 -0.37
C ASP A 504 -29.05 -18.26 1.01
N GLN A 505 -27.84 -17.69 1.14
CA GLN A 505 -27.12 -17.66 2.42
C GLN A 505 -27.71 -16.61 3.36
N PRO A 506 -27.98 -16.95 4.63
CA PRO A 506 -28.47 -15.97 5.60
C PRO A 506 -27.49 -14.81 5.82
N GLU A 507 -26.18 -15.07 5.68
CA GLU A 507 -25.12 -14.08 5.75
C GLU A 507 -25.26 -13.01 4.66
N PHE A 508 -25.62 -13.39 3.43
CA PHE A 508 -25.89 -12.45 2.34
C PHE A 508 -27.07 -11.54 2.66
N ARG A 509 -28.17 -12.12 3.19
CA ARG A 509 -29.33 -11.34 3.62
C ARG A 509 -28.96 -10.31 4.69
N ASP A 510 -28.14 -10.69 5.65
CA ASP A 510 -27.72 -9.78 6.71
C ASP A 510 -26.79 -8.69 6.20
N LEU A 511 -25.91 -9.02 5.23
CA LEU A 511 -25.06 -8.06 4.54
C LEU A 511 -25.88 -7.01 3.75
N VAL A 512 -26.94 -7.42 3.08
CA VAL A 512 -27.84 -6.50 2.35
C VAL A 512 -28.55 -5.55 3.32
N LYS A 513 -29.01 -6.04 4.49
CA LYS A 513 -29.57 -5.18 5.53
C LYS A 513 -28.53 -4.20 6.08
N GLU A 514 -27.30 -4.66 6.28
CA GLU A 514 -26.18 -3.82 6.73
C GLU A 514 -25.93 -2.70 5.73
N SER A 515 -25.82 -3.02 4.43
CA SER A 515 -25.72 -2.03 3.35
C SER A 515 -26.89 -1.04 3.35
N ALA A 516 -28.13 -1.53 3.41
CA ALA A 516 -29.33 -0.69 3.43
C ALA A 516 -29.37 0.27 4.63
N SER A 517 -28.79 -0.12 5.77
CA SER A 517 -28.75 0.68 6.99
C SER A 517 -27.75 1.84 6.95
N ARG A 518 -26.78 1.81 6.02
CA ARG A 518 -25.76 2.86 5.87
C ARG A 518 -26.32 4.13 5.19
N ILE A 519 -27.47 4.03 4.53
CA ILE A 519 -28.16 5.15 3.86
C ILE A 519 -28.89 6.00 4.91
N SER A 520 -28.39 7.22 5.16
CA SER A 520 -28.86 8.09 6.26
C SER A 520 -29.88 9.17 5.87
N ARG A 521 -30.03 9.50 4.58
CA ARG A 521 -31.03 10.46 4.08
C ARG A 521 -31.66 9.85 2.84
N ARG A 522 -32.95 9.53 2.90
CA ARG A 522 -33.68 8.93 1.78
C ARG A 522 -34.25 10.02 0.88
N GLU A 523 -33.85 10.01 -0.38
CA GLU A 523 -34.62 10.57 -1.48
C GLU A 523 -35.43 9.45 -2.17
N GLU A 524 -36.44 9.78 -2.98
CA GLU A 524 -37.40 8.82 -3.57
C GLU A 524 -36.76 7.77 -4.51
N THR A 525 -35.48 7.89 -4.82
CA THR A 525 -34.75 7.06 -5.81
C THR A 525 -33.57 6.28 -5.22
N ASP A 526 -33.42 6.20 -3.89
CA ASP A 526 -32.26 5.55 -3.28
C ASP A 526 -32.37 4.02 -3.33
N THR A 527 -31.61 3.43 -4.24
CA THR A 527 -31.37 1.99 -4.33
C THR A 527 -30.26 1.56 -3.36
N ILE A 528 -30.27 0.28 -2.95
CA ILE A 528 -29.26 -0.25 -2.03
C ILE A 528 -27.94 -0.38 -2.79
N GLU A 529 -26.91 0.39 -2.40
CA GLU A 529 -25.60 0.47 -3.07
C GLU A 529 -25.04 -0.91 -3.47
N LEU A 530 -25.01 -1.86 -2.54
CA LEU A 530 -24.51 -3.22 -2.81
C LEU A 530 -25.33 -3.95 -3.87
N ILE A 531 -26.66 -3.77 -3.87
CA ILE A 531 -27.56 -4.42 -4.83
C ILE A 531 -27.38 -3.79 -6.21
N ASP A 532 -27.20 -2.47 -6.28
CA ASP A 532 -26.90 -1.80 -7.54
C ASP A 532 -25.58 -2.23 -8.13
N ASP A 533 -24.53 -2.31 -7.32
CA ASP A 533 -23.22 -2.77 -7.79
C ASP A 533 -23.33 -4.20 -8.33
N ILE A 534 -24.00 -5.10 -7.60
CA ILE A 534 -24.25 -6.47 -8.06
C ILE A 534 -25.06 -6.46 -9.36
N ARG A 535 -26.13 -5.68 -9.46
CA ARG A 535 -26.97 -5.54 -10.67
C ARG A 535 -26.15 -5.04 -11.85
N TRP A 536 -25.28 -4.05 -11.64
CA TRP A 536 -24.38 -3.52 -12.65
C TRP A 536 -23.45 -4.60 -13.19
N TYR A 537 -22.77 -5.35 -12.32
CA TYR A 537 -21.87 -6.43 -12.74
C TYR A 537 -22.60 -7.61 -13.41
N LEU A 538 -23.86 -7.89 -13.02
CA LEU A 538 -24.69 -8.86 -13.73
C LEU A 538 -25.06 -8.38 -15.14
N SER A 539 -25.45 -7.09 -15.27
CA SER A 539 -25.72 -6.44 -16.55
C SER A 539 -24.52 -6.57 -17.49
N GLU A 540 -23.33 -6.28 -16.96
CA GLU A 540 -22.06 -6.38 -17.68
C GLU A 540 -21.78 -7.83 -18.12
N ARG A 541 -21.91 -8.80 -17.21
CA ARG A 541 -21.65 -10.23 -17.48
C ARG A 541 -22.53 -10.78 -18.59
N PHE A 542 -23.83 -10.46 -18.57
CA PHE A 542 -24.81 -10.99 -19.51
C PHE A 542 -25.05 -10.07 -20.72
N ARG A 543 -24.38 -8.92 -20.79
CA ARG A 543 -24.67 -7.84 -21.75
C ARG A 543 -26.16 -7.48 -21.80
N LEU A 544 -26.85 -7.64 -20.68
CA LEU A 544 -28.23 -7.22 -20.52
C LEU A 544 -28.22 -5.70 -20.36
N ARG A 545 -28.68 -4.97 -21.38
CA ARG A 545 -29.18 -3.62 -21.14
C ARG A 545 -30.58 -3.81 -20.55
N PHE A 546 -30.70 -3.66 -19.24
CA PHE A 546 -32.00 -3.78 -18.55
C PHE A 546 -33.06 -2.82 -19.15
N GLU A 547 -32.60 -1.68 -19.68
CA GLU A 547 -33.39 -0.73 -20.47
C GLU A 547 -33.95 -1.31 -21.79
N ASP A 548 -33.22 -2.19 -22.49
CA ASP A 548 -33.66 -2.80 -23.76
C ASP A 548 -34.53 -4.05 -23.54
N ALA A 549 -34.48 -4.65 -22.34
CA ALA A 549 -35.24 -5.85 -21.99
C ALA A 549 -36.64 -5.57 -21.42
N GLY A 550 -36.99 -4.30 -21.19
CA GLY A 550 -38.29 -3.90 -20.62
C GLY A 550 -38.53 -4.40 -19.19
N LEU A 551 -37.49 -4.85 -18.49
CA LEU A 551 -37.60 -5.48 -17.17
C LEU A 551 -37.90 -4.49 -16.04
N ASP A 552 -37.55 -3.21 -16.22
CA ASP A 552 -37.89 -2.15 -15.27
C ASP A 552 -39.43 -1.95 -15.19
N GLU A 553 -40.15 -2.14 -16.30
CA GLU A 553 -41.63 -2.08 -16.31
C GLU A 553 -42.28 -3.33 -15.70
N MET A 554 -41.58 -4.47 -15.68
CA MET A 554 -42.11 -5.75 -15.15
C MET A 554 -41.98 -5.86 -13.63
N MET A 555 -41.15 -5.04 -12.99
CA MET A 555 -41.00 -5.02 -11.53
C MET A 555 -41.98 -4.07 -10.82
N ASP A 556 -42.51 -3.08 -11.54
CA ASP A 556 -43.56 -2.17 -11.04
C ASP A 556 -44.96 -2.80 -11.01
N ASP A 557 -45.21 -3.81 -11.86
CA ASP A 557 -46.48 -4.53 -11.89
C ASP A 557 -46.49 -5.71 -10.91
N THR A 558 -46.76 -5.41 -9.63
CA THR A 558 -47.06 -6.44 -8.63
C THR A 558 -48.41 -7.14 -8.89
N GLU A 559 -48.49 -8.05 -9.86
CA GLU A 559 -49.57 -9.06 -9.92
C GLU A 559 -49.06 -10.44 -10.35
N ASN A 560 -49.01 -11.36 -9.37
CA ASN A 560 -48.87 -12.82 -9.46
C ASN A 560 -47.60 -13.45 -10.11
N PRO A 561 -46.80 -14.22 -9.33
CA PRO A 561 -45.58 -14.87 -9.81
C PRO A 561 -45.77 -16.07 -10.76
N SER A 562 -47.01 -16.52 -11.02
CA SER A 562 -47.27 -17.65 -11.92
C SER A 562 -47.14 -17.32 -13.41
N ASP A 563 -47.37 -16.06 -13.79
CA ASP A 563 -47.37 -15.63 -15.20
C ASP A 563 -45.96 -15.36 -15.74
N LEU A 564 -45.00 -15.05 -14.86
CA LEU A 564 -43.59 -14.80 -15.22
C LEU A 564 -42.92 -16.06 -15.80
N THR A 565 -43.22 -17.24 -15.25
CA THR A 565 -42.65 -18.51 -15.71
C THR A 565 -43.10 -18.91 -17.11
N GLU A 566 -44.33 -18.57 -17.52
CA GLU A 566 -44.81 -18.87 -18.88
C GLU A 566 -44.27 -17.87 -19.90
N GLN A 567 -44.13 -16.59 -19.54
CA GLN A 567 -43.66 -15.55 -20.46
C GLN A 567 -42.16 -15.64 -20.76
N VAL A 568 -41.32 -15.96 -19.77
CA VAL A 568 -39.86 -16.15 -19.95
C VAL A 568 -39.55 -17.32 -20.90
N SER A 569 -40.40 -18.36 -20.90
CA SER A 569 -40.24 -19.52 -21.79
C SER A 569 -40.48 -19.21 -23.29
N SER A 570 -41.09 -18.06 -23.59
CA SER A 570 -41.50 -17.68 -24.95
C SER A 570 -40.48 -16.79 -25.68
N LEU A 571 -39.45 -16.30 -24.99
CA LEU A 571 -38.38 -15.48 -25.58
C LEU A 571 -37.39 -16.36 -26.35
N LYS A 572 -37.59 -16.44 -27.68
CA LYS A 572 -36.60 -17.05 -28.59
C LYS A 572 -35.41 -16.12 -28.77
N VAL A 573 -34.21 -16.67 -28.56
CA VAL A 573 -32.94 -16.08 -28.97
C VAL A 573 -32.96 -15.85 -30.48
N GLN A 574 -32.90 -14.59 -30.91
CA GLN A 574 -32.56 -14.25 -32.29
C GLN A 574 -31.03 -14.30 -32.42
N GLU A 575 -30.52 -15.31 -33.09
CA GLU A 575 -29.19 -15.28 -33.69
C GLU A 575 -29.24 -14.33 -34.89
N ASP A 576 -28.51 -13.22 -34.86
CA ASP A 576 -28.46 -12.28 -35.98
C ASP A 576 -27.12 -12.33 -36.72
N GLU A 577 -27.20 -12.67 -38.01
CA GLU A 577 -26.13 -12.58 -38.99
C GLU A 577 -26.03 -11.14 -39.55
N GLY A 578 -24.82 -10.58 -39.53
CA GLY A 578 -24.24 -9.78 -40.62
C GLY A 578 -24.97 -8.56 -41.25
N VAL A 579 -24.46 -7.36 -40.91
CA VAL A 579 -24.04 -6.23 -41.79
C VAL A 579 -25.07 -5.31 -42.51
N ASP A 580 -24.90 -4.00 -42.23
CA ASP A 580 -24.88 -2.78 -43.10
C ASP A 580 -25.95 -1.64 -42.98
N VAL A 581 -25.47 -0.50 -42.42
CA VAL A 581 -25.43 0.88 -42.97
C VAL A 581 -26.70 1.54 -43.59
N ARG A 582 -27.29 2.53 -42.88
CA ARG A 582 -27.43 4.00 -43.21
C ARG A 582 -28.71 4.69 -42.67
N SER A 583 -28.49 5.96 -42.32
CA SER A 583 -29.39 7.14 -42.27
C SER A 583 -30.52 7.24 -41.22
N GLY A 584 -30.20 7.96 -40.14
CA GLY A 584 -30.71 9.31 -39.80
C GLY A 584 -32.22 9.56 -39.68
N THR A 585 -32.68 9.96 -38.49
CA THR A 585 -33.33 11.27 -38.19
C THR A 585 -33.74 11.36 -36.71
N THR A 586 -33.51 12.52 -36.10
CA THR A 586 -33.92 12.95 -34.74
C THR A 586 -35.32 13.64 -34.78
N PRO A 587 -35.93 14.07 -33.65
CA PRO A 587 -37.07 13.49 -32.92
C PRO A 587 -38.32 14.42 -33.03
N PRO A 588 -39.38 14.38 -32.16
CA PRO A 588 -39.30 15.07 -30.85
C PRO A 588 -40.30 14.67 -29.71
N HIS A 589 -39.92 15.11 -28.50
CA HIS A 589 -40.69 15.71 -27.38
C HIS A 589 -41.83 14.98 -26.63
N GLU A 590 -41.48 14.68 -25.36
CA GLU A 590 -42.19 14.88 -24.09
C GLU A 590 -43.56 15.58 -24.07
N GLN A 591 -44.45 15.06 -23.22
CA GLN A 591 -45.30 15.86 -22.34
C GLN A 591 -45.61 15.11 -21.03
N HIS A 592 -45.23 15.72 -19.91
CA HIS A 592 -45.61 15.38 -18.55
C HIS A 592 -47.12 15.39 -18.32
N ASN A 593 -47.61 14.51 -17.45
CA ASN A 593 -48.68 14.85 -16.52
C ASN A 593 -48.51 14.08 -15.21
N ALA A 594 -48.44 14.85 -14.12
CA ALA A 594 -48.40 14.37 -12.74
C ALA A 594 -49.82 14.15 -12.22
N THR A 595 -50.05 13.06 -11.49
CA THR A 595 -51.18 12.93 -10.57
C THR A 595 -50.76 12.21 -9.30
N ASN A 596 -50.83 12.95 -8.19
CA ASN A 596 -50.72 12.48 -6.81
C ASN A 596 -51.72 11.35 -6.51
N THR A 597 -51.25 10.30 -5.84
CA THR A 597 -52.06 9.58 -4.84
C THR A 597 -51.14 9.03 -3.75
N ALA A 598 -51.18 9.70 -2.60
CA ALA A 598 -50.64 9.22 -1.34
C ALA A 598 -51.49 8.05 -0.82
N GLY A 599 -50.86 6.94 -0.46
CA GLY A 599 -51.48 5.92 0.40
C GLY A 599 -51.10 4.48 0.10
N SER A 600 -49.85 4.07 0.33
CA SER A 600 -49.50 2.64 0.44
C SER A 600 -48.10 2.37 1.05
N GLU A 601 -47.61 3.21 1.96
CA GLU A 601 -46.34 2.96 2.67
C GLU A 601 -46.58 2.14 3.94
N GLN A 602 -46.56 0.81 3.83
CA GLN A 602 -46.27 -0.10 4.95
C GLN A 602 -46.06 -1.58 4.55
N LEU A 603 -46.16 -1.94 3.26
CA LEU A 603 -46.13 -3.34 2.80
C LEU A 603 -44.89 -3.76 1.97
N GLU A 604 -44.04 -2.83 1.55
CA GLU A 604 -42.90 -3.14 0.66
C GLU A 604 -41.67 -3.77 1.35
N ALA A 605 -41.66 -3.84 2.68
CA ALA A 605 -40.54 -4.45 3.41
C ALA A 605 -40.50 -5.99 3.38
N GLN A 606 -41.49 -6.66 2.79
CA GLN A 606 -41.57 -8.14 2.74
C GLN A 606 -41.31 -8.76 1.36
N THR A 607 -41.24 -7.98 0.28
CA THR A 607 -41.20 -8.55 -1.08
C THR A 607 -39.77 -8.72 -1.62
N ILE A 608 -38.76 -8.10 -1.01
CA ILE A 608 -37.35 -8.17 -1.48
C ILE A 608 -36.62 -9.45 -1.02
N ILE A 609 -37.28 -10.36 -0.27
CA ILE A 609 -36.65 -11.59 0.26
C ILE A 609 -37.46 -12.85 -0.10
N ARG A 610 -37.95 -12.96 -1.33
CA ARG A 610 -38.47 -14.23 -1.84
C ARG A 610 -37.97 -14.56 -3.23
#